data_AF-A0A067BR92-F1
#
_entry.id   AF-A0A067BR92-F1
#
_cell.length_a   1.000
_cell.length_b   1.000
_cell.length_c   1.000
_cell.angle_alpha   90.00
_cell.angle_beta   90.00
_cell.angle_gamma   90.00
#
_symmetry.space_group_name_H-M   'P 1'
#
loop_
_entity.id
_entity.type
_entity.pdbx_description
1 polymer ?
#
loop_
_entity_poly.entity_id
_entity_poly.type
_entity_poly.pdbx_seq_one_letter_code
_entity_poly.pdbx_strand_id
1 'polypeptide(L)'
;MLDASGLSPWVREKSKDVFACLARAEARAHGASVDQVHFHEVGAIDSIIDTVGSVLALELLHVDEVHCSPLPYSNGFVKCMHGLMPVPVPATLDLMQGVPVIPAPKGQSTGELVTPTGMSLMKALATSFGPPPAFIPHTHGSGAGTKDFPGHANIVRVVIGDAAHPVSPSPTNDESVVVLETNLDDMNPQILSHVQELLFDQGALDVWWQPIQMKKNRPGILLSVLCLPGGVNALSTTLFCETTTLGIRRRTMERAVLKRLFMTVTSLYGPASVKVGYLNGAPVNVQPEFDDCQKLALAANVPIKTVLAEVQALARASLKKEAPVA
;
A
#
# COMPACT_ATOMS: atom_id res chain seq x y z
N MET A 1 30.28 10.51 -18.37
CA MET A 1 29.54 11.56 -19.14
C MET A 1 28.52 12.29 -18.27
N LEU A 2 27.59 11.59 -17.60
CA LEU A 2 26.58 12.22 -16.74
C LEU A 2 27.16 13.05 -15.59
N ASP A 3 28.23 12.58 -14.95
CA ASP A 3 28.86 13.30 -13.82
C ASP A 3 29.40 14.68 -14.18
N ALA A 4 29.86 14.84 -15.43
CA ALA A 4 30.41 16.08 -15.95
C ALA A 4 29.35 16.97 -16.65
N SER A 5 28.07 16.56 -16.65
CA SER A 5 26.98 17.34 -17.25
C SER A 5 26.48 18.44 -16.31
N GLY A 6 25.86 19.47 -16.88
CA GLY A 6 25.19 20.54 -16.12
C GLY A 6 23.81 20.18 -15.60
N LEU A 7 23.43 18.90 -15.63
CA LEU A 7 22.14 18.41 -15.14
C LEU A 7 22.10 18.43 -13.61
N SER A 8 20.90 18.52 -13.04
CA SER A 8 20.71 18.51 -11.60
C SER A 8 21.27 17.22 -10.96
N PRO A 9 21.59 17.23 -9.66
CA PRO A 9 21.94 15.99 -8.94
C PRO A 9 20.87 14.90 -9.09
N TRP A 10 19.59 15.28 -8.98
CA TRP A 10 18.47 14.34 -9.07
C TRP A 10 18.39 13.65 -10.43
N VAL A 11 18.49 14.42 -11.53
CA VAL A 11 18.46 13.84 -12.88
C VAL A 11 19.64 12.91 -13.12
N ARG A 12 20.83 13.28 -12.63
CA ARG A 12 22.03 12.45 -12.76
C ARG A 12 21.90 11.13 -12.01
N GLU A 13 21.43 11.18 -10.77
CA GLU A 13 21.23 9.98 -9.94
C GLU A 13 20.18 9.05 -10.52
N LYS A 14 18.98 9.56 -10.84
CA LYS A 14 17.90 8.75 -11.42
C LYS A 14 18.26 8.17 -12.78
N SER A 15 18.97 8.93 -13.63
CA SER A 15 19.47 8.39 -14.90
C SER A 15 20.46 7.25 -14.69
N LYS A 16 21.37 7.37 -13.70
CA LYS A 16 22.30 6.29 -13.36
C LYS A 16 21.59 5.05 -12.86
N ASP A 17 20.53 5.20 -12.07
CA ASP A 17 19.72 4.06 -11.60
C ASP A 17 19.11 3.29 -12.78
N VAL A 18 18.53 4.00 -13.76
CA VAL A 18 17.98 3.41 -14.98
C VAL A 18 19.07 2.68 -15.78
N PHE A 19 20.21 3.32 -16.02
CA PHE A 19 21.33 2.70 -16.73
C PHE A 19 21.90 1.49 -15.98
N ALA A 20 21.98 1.54 -14.66
CA ALA A 20 22.45 0.42 -13.85
C ALA A 20 21.50 -0.77 -13.96
N CYS A 21 20.19 -0.55 -13.99
CA CYS A 21 19.20 -1.60 -14.26
C CYS A 21 19.43 -2.24 -15.64
N LEU A 22 19.51 -1.42 -16.68
CA LEU A 22 19.70 -1.89 -18.05
C LEU A 22 21.04 -2.63 -18.22
N ALA A 23 22.14 -2.05 -17.74
CA ALA A 23 23.47 -2.64 -17.87
C ALA A 23 23.60 -3.99 -17.16
N ARG A 24 22.97 -4.17 -15.99
CA ARG A 24 22.95 -5.47 -15.31
C ARG A 24 22.17 -6.53 -16.09
N ALA A 25 21.05 -6.15 -16.70
CA ALA A 25 20.24 -7.08 -17.48
C ALA A 25 20.96 -7.51 -18.77
N GLU A 26 21.58 -6.56 -19.47
CA GLU A 26 22.39 -6.82 -20.65
C GLU A 26 23.63 -7.67 -20.32
N ALA A 27 24.33 -7.38 -19.21
CA ALA A 27 25.46 -8.18 -18.74
C ALA A 27 25.09 -9.65 -18.56
N ARG A 28 23.94 -9.93 -17.95
CA ARG A 28 23.44 -11.30 -17.78
C ARG A 28 23.05 -11.94 -19.10
N ALA A 29 22.34 -11.21 -19.96
CA ALA A 29 21.94 -11.70 -21.28
C ALA A 29 23.15 -12.11 -22.14
N HIS A 30 24.26 -11.38 -22.01
CA HIS A 30 25.51 -11.63 -22.73
C HIS A 30 26.52 -12.51 -21.98
N GLY A 31 26.24 -12.91 -20.74
CA GLY A 31 27.21 -13.63 -19.90
C GLY A 31 28.50 -12.85 -19.63
N ALA A 32 28.43 -11.52 -19.64
CA ALA A 32 29.56 -10.61 -19.51
C ALA A 32 29.52 -9.86 -18.17
N SER A 33 30.61 -9.17 -17.83
CA SER A 33 30.61 -8.18 -16.74
C SER A 33 29.95 -6.88 -17.18
N VAL A 34 29.38 -6.11 -16.25
CA VAL A 34 28.73 -4.82 -16.53
C VAL A 34 29.67 -3.85 -17.26
N ASP A 35 30.96 -3.87 -16.92
CA ASP A 35 31.99 -3.02 -17.55
C ASP A 35 32.31 -3.40 -19.00
N GLN A 36 31.93 -4.61 -19.43
CA GLN A 36 32.14 -5.15 -20.77
C GLN A 36 30.87 -5.10 -21.63
N VAL A 37 29.75 -4.60 -21.08
CA VAL A 37 28.52 -4.44 -21.84
C VAL A 37 28.67 -3.27 -22.80
N HIS A 38 28.71 -3.58 -24.08
CA HIS A 38 28.44 -2.60 -25.12
C HIS A 38 26.94 -2.65 -25.41
N PHE A 39 26.28 -1.50 -25.27
CA PHE A 39 24.89 -1.31 -25.67
C PHE A 39 24.79 -1.40 -27.18
N HIS A 40 24.68 -2.63 -27.70
CA HIS A 40 24.77 -2.90 -29.12
C HIS A 40 23.46 -2.54 -29.86
N GLU A 41 22.30 -2.84 -29.27
CA GLU A 41 20.97 -2.59 -29.88
C GLU A 41 20.33 -1.26 -29.47
N VAL A 42 20.91 -0.65 -28.45
CA VAL A 42 20.53 0.60 -27.83
C VAL A 42 21.49 1.62 -28.44
N GLY A 43 21.09 2.23 -29.56
CA GLY A 43 21.90 3.26 -30.22
C GLY A 43 22.39 4.23 -29.15
N ALA A 44 23.70 4.24 -28.88
CA ALA A 44 24.20 4.75 -27.60
C ALA A 44 23.74 6.19 -27.32
N ILE A 45 23.47 6.97 -28.37
CA ILE A 45 22.90 8.31 -28.26
C ILE A 45 21.38 8.27 -28.02
N ASP A 46 20.62 7.48 -28.78
CA ASP A 46 19.15 7.43 -28.68
C ASP A 46 18.71 7.04 -27.28
N SER A 47 19.28 5.99 -26.68
CA SER A 47 18.89 5.60 -25.33
C SER A 47 19.44 6.49 -24.23
N ILE A 48 20.52 7.25 -24.51
CA ILE A 48 20.92 8.35 -23.63
C ILE A 48 19.85 9.43 -23.66
N ILE A 49 19.39 9.83 -24.85
CA ILE A 49 18.35 10.84 -25.01
C ILE A 49 17.03 10.37 -24.38
N ASP A 50 16.62 9.12 -24.63
CA ASP A 50 15.38 8.56 -24.09
C ASP A 50 15.42 8.51 -22.57
N THR A 51 16.50 7.99 -22.00
CA THR A 51 16.62 7.81 -20.54
C THR A 51 16.76 9.15 -19.84
N VAL A 52 17.75 9.94 -20.23
CA VAL A 52 18.06 11.22 -19.57
C VAL A 52 16.95 12.22 -19.86
N GLY A 53 16.41 12.24 -21.08
CA GLY A 53 15.29 13.10 -21.45
C GLY A 53 14.01 12.76 -20.69
N SER A 54 13.70 11.46 -20.50
CA SER A 54 12.54 11.06 -19.68
C SER A 54 12.69 11.48 -18.23
N VAL A 55 13.87 11.27 -17.63
CA VAL A 55 14.15 11.70 -16.25
C VAL A 55 14.10 13.22 -16.13
N LEU A 56 14.73 13.95 -17.06
CA LEU A 56 14.67 15.41 -17.08
C LEU A 56 13.24 15.93 -17.23
N ALA A 57 12.42 15.28 -18.05
CA ALA A 57 11.00 15.64 -18.18
C ALA A 57 10.25 15.47 -16.86
N LEU A 58 10.51 14.42 -16.09
CA LEU A 58 9.91 14.24 -14.75
C LEU A 58 10.31 15.38 -13.79
N GLU A 59 11.58 15.80 -13.79
CA GLU A 59 12.03 16.93 -12.97
C GLU A 59 11.35 18.24 -13.39
N LEU A 60 11.33 18.54 -14.70
CA LEU A 60 10.73 19.76 -15.24
C LEU A 60 9.20 19.83 -15.03
N LEU A 61 8.56 18.67 -14.95
CA LEU A 61 7.12 18.53 -14.66
C LEU A 61 6.84 18.45 -13.16
N HIS A 62 7.86 18.55 -12.30
CA HIS A 62 7.76 18.46 -10.85
C HIS A 62 7.03 17.18 -10.38
N VAL A 63 7.39 16.04 -10.96
CA VAL A 63 6.80 14.75 -10.60
C VAL A 63 7.47 14.18 -9.36
N ASP A 64 6.70 13.99 -8.28
CA ASP A 64 7.18 13.39 -7.04
C ASP A 64 7.20 11.86 -7.09
N GLU A 65 6.13 11.24 -7.62
CA GLU A 65 5.96 9.79 -7.69
C GLU A 65 5.49 9.34 -9.08
N VAL A 66 5.99 8.18 -9.53
CA VAL A 66 5.59 7.57 -10.80
C VAL A 66 4.84 6.26 -10.51
N HIS A 67 3.60 6.15 -10.97
CA HIS A 67 2.82 4.91 -10.88
C HIS A 67 2.63 4.31 -12.27
N CYS A 68 2.92 3.02 -12.43
CA CYS A 68 2.87 2.34 -13.71
C CYS A 68 1.78 1.26 -13.72
N SER A 69 0.98 1.17 -14.76
CA SER A 69 0.11 0.00 -14.95
C SER A 69 0.93 -1.28 -15.19
N PRO A 70 0.40 -2.48 -14.90
CA PRO A 70 1.08 -3.72 -15.26
C PRO A 70 1.47 -3.73 -16.75
N LEU A 71 2.70 -4.18 -17.04
CA LEU A 71 3.27 -4.12 -18.39
C LEU A 71 2.93 -5.40 -19.19
N PRO A 72 2.70 -5.30 -20.51
CA PRO A 72 2.37 -6.47 -21.31
C PRO A 72 3.58 -7.40 -21.49
N TYR A 73 3.36 -8.69 -21.21
CA TYR A 73 4.29 -9.76 -21.54
C TYR A 73 4.19 -10.05 -23.04
N SER A 74 5.14 -9.48 -23.79
CA SER A 74 5.19 -9.55 -25.26
C SER A 74 5.20 -10.99 -25.77
N ASN A 75 4.73 -11.22 -26.99
CA ASN A 75 4.73 -12.52 -27.65
C ASN A 75 5.16 -12.41 -29.12
N GLY A 76 5.61 -13.54 -29.69
CA GLY A 76 6.13 -13.62 -31.05
C GLY A 76 7.65 -13.48 -31.10
N PHE A 77 8.16 -12.89 -32.18
CA PHE A 77 9.60 -12.78 -32.45
C PHE A 77 9.97 -11.37 -32.92
N VAL A 78 11.22 -10.98 -32.67
CA VAL A 78 11.83 -9.75 -33.20
C VAL A 78 13.11 -10.10 -33.95
N LYS A 79 13.37 -9.42 -35.06
CA LYS A 79 14.64 -9.51 -35.77
C LYS A 79 15.57 -8.42 -35.23
N CYS A 80 16.69 -8.84 -34.68
CA CYS A 80 17.68 -8.00 -34.01
C CYS A 80 19.08 -8.38 -34.51
N MET A 81 20.14 -7.81 -33.92
CA MET A 81 21.52 -8.12 -34.35
C MET A 81 21.94 -9.54 -34.00
N HIS A 82 21.26 -10.15 -33.02
CA HIS A 82 21.42 -11.53 -32.61
C HIS A 82 20.54 -12.50 -33.42
N GLY A 83 19.93 -12.02 -34.51
CA GLY A 83 19.06 -12.81 -35.38
C GLY A 83 17.59 -12.70 -34.98
N LEU A 84 16.83 -13.77 -35.24
CA LEU A 84 15.41 -13.84 -34.89
C LEU A 84 15.28 -14.38 -33.45
N MET A 85 14.78 -13.55 -32.54
CA MET A 85 14.65 -13.89 -31.12
C MET A 85 13.19 -13.89 -30.67
N PRO A 86 12.79 -14.79 -29.76
CA PRO A 86 11.48 -14.69 -29.11
C PRO A 86 11.43 -13.41 -28.26
N VAL A 87 10.25 -12.81 -28.17
CA VAL A 87 10.00 -11.71 -27.24
C VAL A 87 9.23 -12.20 -26.01
N PRO A 88 9.50 -11.67 -24.80
CA PRO A 88 10.52 -10.65 -24.49
C PRO A 88 11.94 -11.16 -24.72
N VAL A 89 12.81 -10.31 -25.29
CA VAL A 89 14.24 -10.64 -25.48
C VAL A 89 14.92 -10.82 -24.11
N PRO A 90 16.07 -11.53 -24.03
CA PRO A 90 16.68 -11.92 -22.75
C PRO A 90 16.88 -10.77 -21.74
N ALA A 91 17.38 -9.61 -22.18
CA ALA A 91 17.57 -8.45 -21.30
C ALA A 91 16.24 -7.90 -20.76
N THR A 92 15.22 -7.74 -21.62
CA THR A 92 13.87 -7.33 -21.21
C THR A 92 13.26 -8.33 -20.22
N LEU A 93 13.44 -9.64 -20.46
CA LEU A 93 12.94 -10.69 -19.57
C LEU A 93 13.61 -10.65 -18.19
N ASP A 94 14.91 -10.40 -18.11
CA ASP A 94 15.61 -10.21 -16.83
C ASP A 94 15.11 -8.95 -16.10
N LEU A 95 14.90 -7.85 -16.83
CA LEU A 95 14.29 -6.64 -16.28
C LEU A 95 12.87 -6.88 -15.76
N MET A 96 12.07 -7.77 -16.35
CA MET A 96 10.72 -8.07 -15.86
C MET A 96 10.69 -8.81 -14.51
N GLN A 97 11.80 -9.38 -14.04
CA GLN A 97 11.83 -10.07 -12.75
C GLN A 97 11.45 -9.12 -11.59
N GLY A 98 10.42 -9.52 -10.84
CA GLY A 98 9.87 -8.75 -9.72
C GLY A 98 8.87 -7.66 -10.11
N VAL A 99 8.53 -7.50 -11.39
CA VAL A 99 7.56 -6.50 -11.88
C VAL A 99 6.26 -7.19 -12.33
N PRO A 100 5.07 -6.70 -11.95
CA PRO A 100 3.80 -7.22 -12.44
C PRO A 100 3.66 -7.13 -13.96
N VAL A 101 3.34 -8.25 -14.60
CA VAL A 101 3.10 -8.35 -16.03
C VAL A 101 1.69 -8.89 -16.33
N ILE A 102 1.12 -8.49 -17.45
CA ILE A 102 -0.18 -8.95 -17.96
C ILE A 102 -0.02 -9.63 -19.32
N PRO A 103 -0.96 -10.48 -19.76
CA PRO A 103 -0.93 -11.01 -21.12
C PRO A 103 -0.90 -9.88 -22.15
N ALA A 104 -0.16 -10.10 -23.25
CA ALA A 104 -0.22 -9.20 -24.40
C ALA A 104 -1.69 -9.00 -24.88
N PRO A 105 -2.02 -7.83 -25.45
CA PRO A 105 -3.34 -7.55 -26.01
C PRO A 105 -3.80 -8.65 -26.98
N LYS A 106 -5.09 -9.00 -26.92
CA LYS A 106 -5.71 -9.99 -27.80
C LYS A 106 -5.67 -9.49 -29.25
N GLY A 107 -5.12 -10.31 -30.14
CA GLY A 107 -4.75 -9.93 -31.50
C GLY A 107 -3.37 -10.53 -31.81
N GLN A 108 -2.99 -10.65 -33.08
CA GLN A 108 -1.70 -11.23 -33.51
C GLN A 108 -0.51 -10.33 -33.14
N SER A 109 -0.36 -9.97 -31.86
CA SER A 109 0.83 -9.29 -31.36
C SER A 109 2.02 -10.19 -31.66
N THR A 110 2.85 -9.74 -32.60
CA THR A 110 4.01 -10.46 -33.12
C THR A 110 5.18 -9.50 -33.05
N GLY A 111 5.68 -9.27 -31.83
CA GLY A 111 6.83 -8.40 -31.61
C GLY A 111 6.91 -7.76 -30.24
N GLU A 112 7.99 -7.00 -30.06
CA GLU A 112 8.31 -6.32 -28.81
C GLU A 112 7.38 -5.12 -28.56
N LEU A 113 6.56 -5.21 -27.49
CA LEU A 113 5.69 -4.15 -26.98
C LEU A 113 6.35 -3.35 -25.86
N VAL A 114 7.30 -3.97 -25.14
CA VAL A 114 8.09 -3.34 -24.08
C VAL A 114 9.55 -3.54 -24.44
N THR A 115 10.25 -2.46 -24.73
CA THR A 115 11.69 -2.48 -25.05
C THR A 115 12.51 -2.59 -23.77
N PRO A 116 13.80 -3.00 -23.84
CA PRO A 116 14.70 -2.97 -22.69
C PRO A 116 14.76 -1.59 -22.02
N THR A 117 14.86 -0.51 -22.81
CA THR A 117 14.89 0.88 -22.32
C THR A 117 13.61 1.24 -21.58
N GLY A 118 12.44 1.00 -22.17
CA GLY A 118 11.15 1.28 -21.53
C GLY A 118 10.95 0.50 -20.23
N MET A 119 11.35 -0.78 -20.23
CA MET A 119 11.30 -1.61 -19.03
C MET A 119 12.24 -1.10 -17.94
N SER A 120 13.45 -0.67 -18.29
CA SER A 120 14.43 -0.14 -17.33
C SER A 120 13.96 1.18 -16.70
N LEU A 121 13.33 2.07 -17.48
CA LEU A 121 12.72 3.30 -16.99
C LEU A 121 11.64 2.99 -15.95
N MET A 122 10.69 2.12 -16.30
CA MET A 122 9.60 1.78 -15.37
C MET A 122 10.13 1.06 -14.13
N LYS A 123 11.07 0.12 -14.27
CA LYS A 123 11.64 -0.62 -13.13
C LYS A 123 12.38 0.27 -12.15
N ALA A 124 13.12 1.27 -12.64
CA ALA A 124 13.94 2.14 -11.79
C ALA A 124 13.15 3.33 -11.22
N LEU A 125 12.16 3.85 -11.94
CA LEU A 125 11.48 5.10 -11.59
C LEU A 125 10.10 4.90 -10.97
N ALA A 126 9.40 3.80 -11.24
CA ALA A 126 8.05 3.60 -10.71
C ALA A 126 8.07 3.28 -9.21
N THR A 127 7.30 4.05 -8.44
CA THR A 127 7.03 3.85 -7.01
C THR A 127 6.11 2.65 -6.79
N SER A 128 5.15 2.41 -7.69
CA SER A 128 4.29 1.23 -7.63
C SER A 128 3.82 0.77 -9.02
N PHE A 129 3.42 -0.50 -9.08
CA PHE A 129 2.81 -1.12 -10.26
C PHE A 129 1.38 -1.56 -9.96
N GLY A 130 0.41 -1.18 -10.80
CA GLY A 130 -1.00 -1.50 -10.60
C GLY A 130 -1.95 -0.49 -11.22
N PRO A 131 -3.25 -0.54 -10.86
CA PRO A 131 -4.18 0.56 -11.18
C PRO A 131 -3.67 1.87 -10.56
N PRO A 132 -3.99 3.04 -11.16
CA PRO A 132 -3.58 4.32 -10.60
C PRO A 132 -4.13 4.48 -9.16
N PRO A 133 -3.37 5.10 -8.24
CA PRO A 133 -3.91 5.48 -6.94
C PRO A 133 -5.04 6.50 -7.11
N ALA A 134 -5.76 6.82 -6.04
CA ALA A 134 -6.73 7.91 -6.07
C ALA A 134 -5.98 9.24 -6.31
N PHE A 135 -6.33 9.94 -7.38
CA PHE A 135 -5.70 11.20 -7.77
C PHE A 135 -6.65 12.07 -8.60
N ILE A 136 -6.40 13.38 -8.62
CA ILE A 136 -7.15 14.37 -9.41
C ILE A 136 -6.30 14.71 -10.64
N PRO A 137 -6.67 14.23 -11.84
CA PRO A 137 -5.88 14.45 -13.05
C PRO A 137 -5.98 15.92 -13.53
N HIS A 138 -4.83 16.51 -13.87
CA HIS A 138 -4.73 17.89 -14.36
C HIS A 138 -4.35 17.97 -15.83
N THR A 139 -3.44 17.09 -16.26
CA THR A 139 -2.93 17.07 -17.64
C THR A 139 -2.62 15.66 -18.09
N HIS A 140 -2.57 15.45 -19.40
CA HIS A 140 -2.24 14.17 -20.00
C HIS A 140 -1.40 14.34 -21.26
N GLY A 141 -0.61 13.32 -21.57
CA GLY A 141 0.18 13.20 -22.79
C GLY A 141 0.05 11.82 -23.40
N SER A 142 0.33 11.68 -24.68
CA SER A 142 0.43 10.37 -25.35
C SER A 142 1.58 10.36 -26.34
N GLY A 143 2.38 9.30 -26.30
CA GLY A 143 3.46 9.04 -27.26
C GLY A 143 3.12 7.78 -28.06
N ALA A 144 3.36 7.81 -29.38
CA ALA A 144 3.13 6.67 -30.26
C ALA A 144 4.45 5.98 -30.61
N GLY A 145 4.44 4.65 -30.60
CA GLY A 145 5.51 3.85 -31.17
C GLY A 145 5.42 3.80 -32.70
N THR A 146 6.51 3.35 -33.35
CA THR A 146 6.62 3.32 -34.81
C THR A 146 5.99 2.09 -35.47
N LYS A 147 5.62 1.07 -34.69
CA LYS A 147 4.98 -0.16 -35.18
C LYS A 147 3.47 -0.04 -35.16
N ASP A 148 2.80 -0.52 -36.22
CA ASP A 148 1.35 -0.63 -36.27
C ASP A 148 0.89 -2.04 -35.88
N PHE A 149 -0.07 -2.13 -34.96
CA PHE A 149 -0.68 -3.39 -34.54
C PHE A 149 -2.17 -3.41 -34.92
N PRO A 150 -2.64 -4.40 -35.69
CA PRO A 150 -4.06 -4.53 -36.01
C PRO A 150 -4.93 -4.64 -34.75
N GLY A 151 -5.91 -3.74 -34.60
CA GLY A 151 -6.85 -3.74 -33.48
C GLY A 151 -6.28 -3.25 -32.14
N HIS A 152 -5.04 -2.74 -32.12
CA HIS A 152 -4.39 -2.24 -30.91
C HIS A 152 -3.55 -0.99 -31.20
N ALA A 153 -3.80 0.11 -30.47
CA ALA A 153 -3.01 1.33 -30.60
C ALA A 153 -1.65 1.17 -29.93
N ASN A 154 -0.55 1.39 -30.67
CA ASN A 154 0.80 1.38 -30.14
C ASN A 154 1.14 2.71 -29.45
N ILE A 155 0.53 2.97 -28.29
CA ILE A 155 0.71 4.24 -27.57
C ILE A 155 1.02 4.02 -26.09
N VAL A 156 1.83 4.91 -25.53
CA VAL A 156 1.97 5.13 -24.09
C VAL A 156 1.19 6.40 -23.73
N ARG A 157 0.40 6.33 -22.66
CA ARG A 157 -0.31 7.49 -22.10
C ARG A 157 0.25 7.82 -20.73
N VAL A 158 0.47 9.10 -20.49
CA VAL A 158 0.85 9.65 -19.18
C VAL A 158 -0.26 10.58 -18.71
N VAL A 159 -0.62 10.50 -17.44
CA VAL A 159 -1.56 11.40 -16.78
C VAL A 159 -0.90 11.93 -15.53
N ILE A 160 -0.89 13.25 -15.35
CA ILE A 160 -0.29 13.92 -14.20
C ILE A 160 -1.42 14.57 -13.41
N GLY A 161 -1.36 14.46 -12.10
CA GLY A 161 -2.34 15.01 -11.19
C GLY A 161 -1.88 14.95 -9.75
N ASP A 162 -2.63 15.61 -8.87
CA ASP A 162 -2.33 15.59 -7.45
C ASP A 162 -2.95 14.35 -6.79
N ALA A 163 -2.25 13.79 -5.82
CA ALA A 163 -2.80 12.72 -4.98
C ALA A 163 -4.15 13.18 -4.41
N ALA A 164 -5.19 12.37 -4.60
CA ALA A 164 -6.49 12.65 -4.05
C ALA A 164 -6.40 12.31 -2.58
N HIS A 165 -6.11 13.31 -1.76
CA HIS A 165 -6.48 13.24 -0.36
C HIS A 165 -8.00 13.08 -0.33
N PRO A 166 -8.56 12.11 0.41
CA PRO A 166 -9.99 11.96 0.50
C PRO A 166 -10.60 13.29 0.97
N VAL A 167 -11.20 14.02 0.04
CA VAL A 167 -12.07 15.16 0.33
C VAL A 167 -13.36 14.54 0.81
N SER A 168 -13.47 14.24 2.10
CA SER A 168 -14.74 13.82 2.67
C SER A 168 -15.63 15.04 2.93
N PRO A 169 -16.80 15.17 2.30
CA PRO A 169 -17.94 15.85 2.92
C PRO A 169 -18.69 14.91 3.89
N SER A 170 -18.13 13.74 4.23
CA SER A 170 -18.66 12.87 5.28
C SER A 170 -18.12 13.32 6.65
N PRO A 171 -18.97 13.55 7.66
CA PRO A 171 -18.53 13.80 9.03
C PRO A 171 -17.84 12.61 9.70
N THR A 172 -17.86 11.45 9.04
CA THR A 172 -17.15 10.24 9.43
C THR A 172 -16.04 9.95 8.44
N ASN A 173 -14.97 9.35 8.95
CA ASN A 173 -13.94 8.75 8.11
C ASN A 173 -14.46 7.37 7.69
N ASP A 174 -14.92 7.26 6.45
CA ASP A 174 -15.41 5.99 5.92
C ASP A 174 -14.20 5.14 5.53
N GLU A 175 -13.99 4.06 6.29
CA GLU A 175 -12.80 3.23 6.23
C GLU A 175 -13.16 1.81 5.77
N SER A 176 -12.41 1.28 4.80
CA SER A 176 -12.55 -0.13 4.42
C SER A 176 -11.85 -1.01 5.46
N VAL A 177 -12.57 -2.00 5.95
CA VAL A 177 -12.08 -2.98 6.93
C VAL A 177 -12.38 -4.40 6.46
N VAL A 178 -11.62 -5.37 6.95
CA VAL A 178 -11.79 -6.79 6.64
C VAL A 178 -12.05 -7.55 7.94
N VAL A 179 -13.12 -8.34 7.95
CA VAL A 179 -13.39 -9.33 9.00
C VAL A 179 -12.84 -10.67 8.53
N LEU A 180 -11.93 -11.25 9.31
CA LEU A 180 -11.42 -12.61 9.16
C LEU A 180 -12.15 -13.51 10.16
N GLU A 181 -12.66 -14.65 9.72
CA GLU A 181 -13.42 -15.56 10.56
C GLU A 181 -13.01 -17.01 10.38
N THR A 182 -12.94 -17.74 11.49
CA THR A 182 -12.69 -19.18 11.48
C THR A 182 -13.41 -19.91 12.60
N ASN A 183 -13.73 -21.19 12.36
CA ASN A 183 -14.42 -22.05 13.32
C ASN A 183 -13.43 -23.04 13.94
N LEU A 184 -13.43 -23.16 15.26
CA LEU A 184 -12.51 -24.00 16.02
C LEU A 184 -13.30 -24.95 16.93
N ASP A 185 -13.24 -26.27 16.71
CA ASP A 185 -13.86 -27.30 17.56
C ASP A 185 -12.87 -28.26 18.24
N ASP A 186 -11.58 -28.11 17.95
CA ASP A 186 -10.50 -29.01 18.38
C ASP A 186 -9.31 -28.29 19.02
N MET A 187 -9.46 -27.00 19.35
CA MET A 187 -8.45 -26.19 20.03
C MET A 187 -8.71 -26.10 21.55
N ASN A 188 -7.64 -26.10 22.35
CA ASN A 188 -7.75 -25.75 23.77
C ASN A 188 -8.14 -24.27 23.92
N PRO A 189 -9.28 -23.94 24.56
CA PRO A 189 -9.73 -22.55 24.71
C PRO A 189 -8.77 -21.63 25.47
N GLN A 190 -7.86 -22.17 26.30
CA GLN A 190 -6.84 -21.37 26.99
C GLN A 190 -5.88 -20.66 26.03
N ILE A 191 -5.73 -21.17 24.80
CA ILE A 191 -4.87 -20.59 23.76
C ILE A 191 -5.49 -19.29 23.22
N LEU A 192 -6.80 -19.07 23.34
CA LEU A 192 -7.48 -17.91 22.76
C LEU A 192 -6.99 -16.57 23.30
N SER A 193 -6.69 -16.48 24.60
CA SER A 193 -6.17 -15.23 25.18
C SER A 193 -4.81 -14.87 24.60
N HIS A 194 -3.93 -15.87 24.42
CA HIS A 194 -2.63 -15.69 23.81
C HIS A 194 -2.75 -15.24 22.34
N VAL A 195 -3.60 -15.92 21.57
CA VAL A 195 -3.87 -15.56 20.17
C VAL A 195 -4.43 -14.14 20.05
N GLN A 196 -5.34 -13.76 20.96
CA GLN A 196 -5.91 -12.41 21.00
C GLN A 196 -4.85 -11.33 21.19
N GLU A 197 -3.93 -11.51 22.15
CA GLU A 197 -2.82 -10.59 22.39
C GLU A 197 -1.92 -10.45 21.16
N LEU A 198 -1.50 -11.58 20.56
CA LEU A 198 -0.68 -11.57 19.34
C LEU A 198 -1.34 -10.86 18.17
N LEU A 199 -2.65 -11.06 17.99
CA LEU A 199 -3.39 -10.39 16.92
C LEU A 199 -3.46 -8.88 17.15
N PHE A 200 -3.65 -8.42 18.39
CA PHE A 200 -3.60 -6.98 18.70
C PHE A 200 -2.21 -6.38 18.48
N ASP A 201 -1.15 -7.07 18.90
CA ASP A 201 0.24 -6.64 18.68
C ASP A 201 0.59 -6.51 17.19
N GLN A 202 -0.07 -7.31 16.33
CA GLN A 202 0.06 -7.24 14.88
C GLN A 202 -0.92 -6.29 14.18
N GLY A 203 -1.66 -5.48 14.95
CA GLY A 203 -2.51 -4.42 14.41
C GLY A 203 -3.93 -4.85 14.07
N ALA A 204 -4.46 -5.91 14.68
CA ALA A 204 -5.90 -6.15 14.69
C ALA A 204 -6.63 -4.95 15.32
N LEU A 205 -7.72 -4.51 14.69
CA LEU A 205 -8.58 -3.43 15.17
C LEU A 205 -9.52 -3.90 16.28
N ASP A 206 -9.94 -5.17 16.21
CA ASP A 206 -10.78 -5.83 17.21
C ASP A 206 -10.66 -7.35 17.05
N VAL A 207 -10.84 -8.08 18.15
CA VAL A 207 -10.80 -9.55 18.21
C VAL A 207 -11.87 -10.02 19.17
N TRP A 208 -12.81 -10.82 18.70
CA TRP A 208 -13.87 -11.40 19.51
C TRP A 208 -14.15 -12.84 19.12
N TRP A 209 -14.90 -13.55 19.96
CA TRP A 209 -15.34 -14.90 19.66
C TRP A 209 -16.73 -15.21 20.18
N GLN A 210 -17.39 -16.16 19.52
CA GLN A 210 -18.75 -16.59 19.84
C GLN A 210 -18.79 -18.12 20.00
N PRO A 211 -19.48 -18.65 21.03
CA PRO A 211 -19.72 -20.07 21.13
C PRO A 211 -20.67 -20.51 20.01
N ILE A 212 -20.31 -21.58 19.32
CA ILE A 212 -21.11 -22.16 18.23
C ILE A 212 -21.25 -23.67 18.42
N GLN A 213 -22.29 -24.25 17.83
CA GLN A 213 -22.47 -25.69 17.74
C GLN A 213 -21.99 -26.18 16.38
N MET A 214 -21.08 -27.14 16.36
CA MET A 214 -20.51 -27.71 15.13
C MET A 214 -20.96 -29.16 14.89
N LYS A 215 -20.64 -29.68 13.70
CA LYS A 215 -20.97 -31.06 13.29
C LYS A 215 -20.51 -32.08 14.33
N LYS A 216 -21.13 -33.27 14.33
CA LYS A 216 -20.87 -34.33 15.33
C LYS A 216 -21.11 -33.87 16.77
N ASN A 217 -22.02 -32.90 16.96
CA ASN A 217 -22.40 -32.34 18.25
C ASN A 217 -21.23 -31.78 19.07
N ARG A 218 -20.20 -31.24 18.39
CA ARG A 218 -19.05 -30.63 19.06
C ARG A 218 -19.31 -29.16 19.39
N PRO A 219 -19.11 -28.72 20.64
CA PRO A 219 -19.05 -27.30 20.94
C PRO A 219 -17.80 -26.72 20.28
N GLY A 220 -17.93 -25.55 19.66
CA GLY A 220 -16.83 -24.87 19.00
C GLY A 220 -16.92 -23.35 19.18
N ILE A 221 -15.98 -22.65 18.57
CA ILE A 221 -15.81 -21.21 18.69
C ILE A 221 -15.69 -20.62 17.30
N LEU A 222 -16.48 -19.59 17.01
CA LEU A 222 -16.26 -18.69 15.88
C LEU A 222 -15.33 -17.58 16.36
N LEU A 223 -14.07 -17.60 15.93
CA LEU A 223 -13.10 -16.53 16.18
C LEU A 223 -13.18 -15.54 15.02
N SER A 224 -13.35 -14.26 15.36
CA SER A 224 -13.48 -13.17 14.40
C SER A 224 -12.45 -12.07 14.71
N VAL A 225 -11.77 -11.61 13.66
CA VAL A 225 -10.71 -10.59 13.73
C VAL A 225 -11.04 -9.48 12.74
N LEU A 226 -11.12 -8.24 13.21
CA LEU A 226 -11.29 -7.06 12.36
C LEU A 226 -9.93 -6.41 12.10
N CYS A 227 -9.62 -6.08 10.85
CA CYS A 227 -8.35 -5.47 10.48
C CYS A 227 -8.48 -4.54 9.26
N LEU A 228 -7.43 -3.75 9.02
CA LEU A 228 -7.29 -3.02 7.75
C LEU A 228 -6.88 -3.97 6.63
N PRO A 229 -7.21 -3.66 5.34
CA PRO A 229 -6.86 -4.51 4.20
C PRO A 229 -5.37 -4.91 4.14
N GLY A 230 -4.46 -4.01 4.54
CA GLY A 230 -3.02 -4.28 4.58
C GLY A 230 -2.59 -5.33 5.62
N GLY A 231 -3.38 -5.54 6.68
CA GLY A 231 -3.07 -6.49 7.75
C GLY A 231 -3.53 -7.93 7.48
N VAL A 232 -4.33 -8.15 6.42
CA VAL A 232 -4.99 -9.43 6.15
C VAL A 232 -4.00 -10.60 6.09
N ASN A 233 -2.88 -10.43 5.39
CA ASN A 233 -1.91 -11.51 5.22
C ASN A 233 -1.22 -11.88 6.54
N ALA A 234 -0.72 -10.89 7.28
CA ALA A 234 -0.04 -11.11 8.55
C ALA A 234 -0.94 -11.78 9.59
N LEU A 235 -2.15 -11.27 9.77
CA LEU A 235 -3.10 -11.81 10.73
C LEU A 235 -3.61 -13.19 10.31
N SER A 236 -3.76 -13.45 9.01
CA SER A 236 -4.09 -14.80 8.52
C SER A 236 -2.97 -15.79 8.83
N THR A 237 -1.71 -15.41 8.64
CA THR A 237 -0.55 -16.23 9.01
C THR A 237 -0.57 -16.58 10.50
N THR A 238 -0.79 -15.59 11.37
CA THR A 238 -0.88 -15.82 12.81
C THR A 238 -2.03 -16.76 13.18
N LEU A 239 -3.20 -16.59 12.58
CA LEU A 239 -4.32 -17.52 12.79
C LEU A 239 -3.99 -18.94 12.35
N PHE A 240 -3.28 -19.14 11.23
CA PHE A 240 -2.87 -20.49 10.79
C PHE A 240 -1.77 -21.10 11.66
N CYS A 241 -0.88 -20.29 12.23
CA CYS A 241 0.23 -20.78 13.06
C CYS A 241 -0.21 -21.08 14.50
N GLU A 242 -1.08 -20.25 15.07
CA GLU A 242 -1.40 -20.28 16.50
C GLU A 242 -2.76 -20.94 16.81
N THR A 243 -3.53 -21.31 15.78
CA THR A 243 -4.80 -22.02 15.95
C THR A 243 -4.81 -23.34 15.18
N THR A 244 -5.81 -24.18 15.43
CA THR A 244 -6.00 -25.45 14.71
C THR A 244 -6.69 -25.27 13.35
N THR A 245 -6.96 -24.04 12.93
CA THR A 245 -7.72 -23.80 11.70
C THR A 245 -6.96 -24.21 10.44
N LEU A 246 -7.72 -24.75 9.48
CA LEU A 246 -7.25 -25.03 8.12
C LEU A 246 -7.79 -24.01 7.10
N GLY A 247 -8.62 -23.06 7.53
CA GLY A 247 -9.25 -22.12 6.62
C GLY A 247 -9.82 -20.89 7.30
N ILE A 248 -9.59 -19.74 6.66
CA ILE A 248 -10.08 -18.44 7.11
C ILE A 248 -11.01 -17.90 6.03
N ARG A 249 -12.22 -17.51 6.43
CA ARG A 249 -13.14 -16.77 5.57
C ARG A 249 -12.92 -15.28 5.79
N ARG A 250 -13.08 -14.48 4.74
CA ARG A 250 -12.92 -13.03 4.84
C ARG A 250 -14.06 -12.29 4.18
N ARG A 251 -14.46 -11.16 4.77
CA ARG A 251 -15.42 -10.23 4.20
C ARG A 251 -14.93 -8.80 4.34
N THR A 252 -14.86 -8.07 3.22
CA THR A 252 -14.60 -6.63 3.22
C THR A 252 -15.89 -5.89 3.55
N MET A 253 -15.77 -4.87 4.40
CA MET A 253 -16.88 -4.04 4.87
C MET A 253 -16.44 -2.58 4.90
N GLU A 254 -17.41 -1.67 4.88
CA GLU A 254 -17.18 -0.25 5.15
C GLU A 254 -17.56 0.06 6.60
N ARG A 255 -16.78 0.94 7.22
CA ARG A 255 -16.98 1.39 8.59
C ARG A 255 -16.86 2.91 8.66
N ALA A 256 -17.93 3.56 9.10
CA ALA A 256 -17.92 4.97 9.44
C ALA A 256 -17.27 5.16 10.83
N VAL A 257 -16.20 5.97 10.90
CA VAL A 257 -15.45 6.22 12.15
C VAL A 257 -15.47 7.71 12.50
N LEU A 258 -15.79 8.05 13.75
CA LEU A 258 -15.68 9.43 14.23
C LEU A 258 -14.22 9.85 14.35
N LYS A 259 -13.91 11.12 14.05
CA LYS A 259 -12.62 11.70 14.43
C LYS A 259 -12.51 11.66 15.94
N ARG A 260 -11.44 11.04 16.44
CA ARG A 260 -11.18 10.91 17.88
C ARG A 260 -9.90 11.64 18.26
N LEU A 261 -9.93 12.34 19.40
CA LEU A 261 -8.76 12.95 20.02
C LEU A 261 -8.66 12.46 21.47
N PHE A 262 -7.44 12.42 21.98
CA PHE A 262 -7.19 12.21 23.39
C PHE A 262 -6.87 13.55 24.03
N MET A 263 -7.48 13.80 25.19
CA MET A 263 -7.09 14.89 26.08
C MET A 263 -6.82 14.33 27.46
N THR A 264 -5.90 14.97 28.18
CA THR A 264 -5.61 14.60 29.56
C THR A 264 -6.29 15.61 30.47
N VAL A 265 -7.02 15.11 31.48
CA VAL A 265 -7.59 15.95 32.54
C VAL A 265 -6.97 15.57 33.87
N THR A 266 -6.71 16.57 34.71
CA THR A 266 -6.19 16.34 36.05
C THR A 266 -7.37 16.27 37.02
N SER A 267 -7.66 15.07 37.51
CA SER A 267 -8.66 14.83 38.57
C SER A 267 -8.04 14.98 39.96
N LEU A 268 -8.89 14.92 40.99
CA LEU A 268 -8.49 14.82 42.40
C LEU A 268 -7.59 13.61 42.68
N TYR A 269 -7.68 12.56 41.85
CA TYR A 269 -6.91 11.33 42.01
C TYR A 269 -5.62 11.31 41.17
N GLY A 270 -5.50 12.21 40.20
CA GLY A 270 -4.36 12.28 39.27
C GLY A 270 -4.77 12.53 37.81
N PRO A 271 -3.81 12.60 36.89
CA PRO A 271 -4.07 12.77 35.46
C PRO A 271 -4.66 11.50 34.84
N ALA A 272 -5.70 11.66 34.03
CA ALA A 272 -6.31 10.57 33.26
C ALA A 272 -6.57 11.01 31.82
N SER A 273 -6.35 10.09 30.89
CA SER A 273 -6.66 10.28 29.47
C SER A 273 -8.16 10.13 29.22
N VAL A 274 -8.69 10.96 28.33
CA VAL A 274 -10.09 10.95 27.92
C VAL A 274 -10.16 10.96 26.40
N LYS A 275 -10.83 9.95 25.86
CA LYS A 275 -11.11 9.83 24.44
C LYS A 275 -12.37 10.62 24.08
N VAL A 276 -12.21 11.60 23.20
CA VAL A 276 -13.28 12.47 22.72
C VAL A 276 -13.57 12.17 21.25
N GLY A 277 -14.80 11.78 20.94
CA GLY A 277 -15.28 11.55 19.57
C GLY A 277 -16.06 12.76 19.05
N TYR A 278 -15.74 13.21 17.84
CA TYR A 278 -16.33 14.38 17.20
C TYR A 278 -17.19 13.99 15.99
N LEU A 279 -18.36 14.61 15.88
CA LEU A 279 -19.26 14.54 14.73
C LEU A 279 -19.58 15.97 14.28
N ASN A 280 -19.36 16.31 13.01
CA ASN A 280 -19.53 17.68 12.49
C ASN A 280 -18.77 18.75 13.32
N GLY A 281 -17.59 18.41 13.85
CA GLY A 281 -16.80 19.30 14.71
C GLY A 281 -17.31 19.44 16.15
N ALA A 282 -18.46 18.86 16.50
CA ALA A 282 -19.00 18.87 17.85
C ALA A 282 -18.60 17.59 18.62
N PRO A 283 -18.17 17.69 19.90
CA PRO A 283 -17.89 16.52 20.72
C PRO A 283 -19.20 15.81 21.07
N VAL A 284 -19.34 14.56 20.61
CA VAL A 284 -20.53 13.72 20.84
C VAL A 284 -20.28 12.62 21.86
N ASN A 285 -19.04 12.14 21.96
CA ASN A 285 -18.61 11.12 22.92
C ASN A 285 -17.44 11.62 23.75
N VAL A 286 -17.49 11.42 25.06
CA VAL A 286 -16.42 11.80 26.00
C VAL A 286 -16.27 10.65 26.99
N GLN A 287 -15.25 9.81 26.79
CA GLN A 287 -15.08 8.57 27.54
C GLN A 287 -13.68 8.54 28.18
N PRO A 288 -13.58 8.50 29.53
CA PRO A 288 -12.30 8.28 30.19
C PRO A 288 -11.70 6.93 29.81
N GLU A 289 -10.38 6.87 29.66
CA GLU A 289 -9.67 5.61 29.46
C GLU A 289 -9.73 4.78 30.75
N PHE A 290 -10.18 3.53 30.59
CA PHE A 290 -10.51 2.66 31.71
C PHE A 290 -9.27 2.31 32.55
N ASP A 291 -8.15 1.99 31.89
CA ASP A 291 -6.91 1.57 32.55
C ASP A 291 -6.29 2.68 33.40
N ASP A 292 -6.33 3.93 32.92
CA ASP A 292 -5.91 5.10 33.70
C ASP A 292 -6.79 5.24 34.94
N CYS A 293 -8.12 5.21 34.76
CA CYS A 293 -9.06 5.33 35.87
C CYS A 293 -8.94 4.17 36.87
N GLN A 294 -8.63 2.96 36.40
CA GLN A 294 -8.40 1.79 37.25
C GLN A 294 -7.15 1.96 38.10
N LYS A 295 -6.03 2.41 37.52
CA LYS A 295 -4.79 2.69 38.26
C LYS A 295 -5.00 3.76 39.33
N LEU A 296 -5.71 4.84 38.98
CA LEU A 296 -6.04 5.91 39.93
C LEU A 296 -6.96 5.43 41.06
N ALA A 297 -7.98 4.65 40.73
CA ALA A 297 -8.91 4.08 41.70
C ALA A 297 -8.20 3.18 42.72
N LEU A 298 -7.29 2.32 42.24
CA LEU A 298 -6.47 1.46 43.10
C LEU A 298 -5.52 2.26 43.99
N ALA A 299 -4.82 3.26 43.45
CA ALA A 299 -3.88 4.08 44.20
C ALA A 299 -4.57 4.93 45.29
N ALA A 300 -5.76 5.45 45.00
CA ALA A 300 -6.54 6.26 45.93
C ALA A 300 -7.47 5.44 46.84
N ASN A 301 -7.54 4.12 46.65
CA ASN A 301 -8.47 3.22 47.35
C ASN A 301 -9.94 3.68 47.31
N VAL A 302 -10.41 4.05 46.12
CA VAL A 302 -11.78 4.52 45.87
C VAL A 302 -12.47 3.69 44.78
N PRO A 303 -13.81 3.65 44.73
CA PRO A 303 -14.53 2.97 43.65
C PRO A 303 -14.22 3.59 42.29
N ILE A 304 -13.90 2.75 41.29
CA ILE A 304 -13.62 3.19 39.90
C ILE A 304 -14.75 4.02 39.28
N LYS A 305 -16.01 3.75 39.66
CA LYS A 305 -17.17 4.53 39.20
C LYS A 305 -17.08 6.00 39.58
N THR A 306 -16.50 6.31 40.74
CA THR A 306 -16.30 7.69 41.21
C THR A 306 -15.24 8.40 40.36
N VAL A 307 -14.10 7.74 40.13
CA VAL A 307 -13.01 8.25 39.28
C VAL A 307 -13.50 8.51 37.86
N LEU A 308 -14.19 7.55 37.26
CA LEU A 308 -14.75 7.67 35.90
C LEU A 308 -15.71 8.86 35.79
N ALA A 309 -16.63 9.01 36.75
CA ALA A 309 -17.60 10.10 36.74
C ALA A 309 -16.92 11.48 36.86
N GLU A 310 -15.92 11.60 37.74
CA GLU A 310 -15.18 12.85 37.93
C GLU A 310 -14.37 13.22 36.68
N VAL A 311 -13.55 12.30 36.18
CA VAL A 311 -12.72 12.51 34.98
C VAL A 311 -13.60 12.89 33.79
N GLN A 312 -14.73 12.22 33.61
CA GLN A 312 -15.67 12.55 32.53
C GLN A 312 -16.30 13.94 32.70
N ALA A 313 -16.67 14.33 33.93
CA ALA A 313 -17.24 15.65 34.22
C ALA A 313 -16.23 16.78 33.94
N LEU A 314 -14.97 16.61 34.37
CA LEU A 314 -13.88 17.57 34.13
C LEU A 314 -13.59 17.73 32.64
N ALA A 315 -13.57 16.63 31.88
CA ALA A 315 -13.38 16.69 30.43
C ALA A 315 -14.52 17.43 29.73
N ARG A 316 -15.78 17.13 30.08
CA ARG A 316 -16.95 17.84 29.55
C ARG A 316 -16.92 19.34 29.87
N ALA A 317 -16.50 19.71 31.08
CA ALA A 317 -16.37 21.11 31.49
C ALA A 317 -15.28 21.84 30.70
N SER A 318 -14.16 21.18 30.42
CA SER A 318 -13.05 21.75 29.64
C SER A 318 -13.45 21.98 28.19
N LEU A 319 -14.11 21.00 27.56
CA LEU A 319 -14.62 21.12 26.19
C LEU A 319 -15.65 22.25 26.02
N LYS A 320 -16.44 22.56 27.05
CA LYS A 320 -17.40 23.69 27.02
C LYS A 320 -16.72 25.06 27.07
N LYS A 321 -15.53 25.17 27.67
CA LYS A 321 -14.77 26.43 27.76
C LYS A 321 -14.06 26.78 26.44
N GLU A 322 -13.78 25.78 25.61
CA GLU A 322 -13.08 25.95 24.32
C GLU A 322 -14.02 26.13 23.12
N ALA A 323 -15.34 25.95 23.30
CA ALA A 323 -16.31 26.25 22.25
C ALA A 323 -16.38 27.77 22.02
N PRO A 324 -16.20 28.27 20.78
CA PRO A 324 -16.44 29.68 20.49
C PRO A 324 -17.87 30.02 20.90
N VAL A 325 -18.05 31.12 21.63
CA VAL A 325 -19.37 31.74 21.79
C VAL A 325 -19.84 32.07 20.37
N ALA A 326 -20.92 31.41 19.94
CA ALA A 326 -21.56 31.64 18.65
C ALA A 326 -22.06 33.09 18.52
#